data_AF-A0A7W0G9I2-F1
#
_entry.id   AF-A0A7W0G9I2-F1
#
_cell.length_a   1.000
_cell.length_b   1.000
_cell.length_c   1.000
_cell.angle_alpha   90.00
_cell.angle_beta   90.00
_cell.angle_gamma   90.00
#
_symmetry.space_group_name_H-M   'P 1'
#
loop_
_entity.id
_entity.type
_entity.pdbx_description
1 polymer ?
#
loop_
_entity_poly.entity_id
_entity_poly.type
_entity_poly.pdbx_seq_one_letter_code
_entity_poly.pdbx_strand_id
1 'polypeptide(L)' 'MREFLSEHDVPFVDRNIRRSDEARAELAGRTSQLVVPQLFWEDRHVVGFDPEALTELVRDYRDRG' A
#
# COMPACT_ATOMS: atom_id res chain seq x y z
N MET A 1 -0.53 5.89 -6.27
CA MET A 1 -0.55 5.36 -4.89
C MET A 1 0.51 6.01 -4.03
N ARG A 2 1.81 5.82 -4.29
CA ARG A 2 2.87 6.55 -3.56
C ARG A 2 2.71 8.06 -3.61
N GLU A 3 2.49 8.61 -4.82
CA GLU A 3 2.25 10.05 -5.02
C GLU A 3 1.05 10.54 -4.20
N PHE A 4 -0.10 9.85 -4.32
CA PHE A 4 -1.28 10.14 -3.51
C PHE A 4 -0.99 10.15 -1.99
N LEU A 5 -0.30 9.14 -1.47
CA LEU A 5 0.05 9.11 -0.05
C LEU A 5 0.97 10.28 0.35
N SER A 6 1.95 10.61 -0.51
CA SER A 6 2.82 11.78 -0.31
C SER A 6 2.04 13.10 -0.32
N GLU A 7 1.12 13.29 -1.27
CA GLU A 7 0.28 14.49 -1.39
C GLU A 7 -0.65 14.70 -0.18
N HIS A 8 -0.97 13.61 0.51
CA HIS A 8 -1.82 13.61 1.71
C HIS A 8 -1.04 13.58 3.03
N ASP A 9 0.29 13.74 2.98
CA ASP A 9 1.21 13.69 4.13
C ASP A 9 1.11 12.38 4.94
N VAL A 10 0.80 11.26 4.26
CA VAL A 10 0.75 9.94 4.87
C VAL A 10 2.11 9.26 4.73
N PRO A 11 2.82 8.94 5.83
CA PRO A 11 4.09 8.24 5.76
C PRO A 11 3.88 6.80 5.26
N PHE A 12 4.75 6.36 4.35
CA PHE A 12 4.72 5.00 3.82
C PHE A 12 6.13 4.45 3.60
N VAL A 13 6.25 3.12 3.54
CA VAL A 13 7.48 2.42 3.19
C VAL A 13 7.35 1.86 1.79
N ASP A 14 8.15 2.36 0.85
CA ASP A 14 8.18 1.87 -0.53
C ASP A 14 9.03 0.59 -0.64
N ARG A 15 8.36 -0.55 -0.80
CA ARG A 15 9.02 -1.85 -1.03
C ARG A 15 8.96 -2.23 -2.50
N ASN A 16 10.10 -2.10 -3.20
CA ASN A 16 10.19 -2.43 -4.61
C ASN A 16 10.52 -3.91 -4.84
N ILE A 17 9.50 -4.72 -5.15
CA ILE A 17 9.64 -6.16 -5.41
C ILE A 17 10.51 -6.53 -6.61
N ARG A 18 10.83 -5.58 -7.51
CA ARG A 18 11.75 -5.82 -8.64
C ARG A 18 13.22 -5.70 -8.22
N ARG A 19 13.50 -5.08 -7.06
CA ARG A 19 14.85 -4.85 -6.53
C ARG A 19 15.12 -5.60 -5.23
N SER A 20 14.08 -6.12 -4.58
CA SER A 20 14.18 -6.88 -3.33
C SER A 20 13.44 -8.21 -3.48
N ASP A 21 14.21 -9.29 -3.52
CA ASP A 21 13.67 -10.65 -3.52
C ASP A 21 12.94 -10.95 -2.21
N GLU A 22 13.36 -10.34 -1.10
CA GLU A 22 12.66 -10.42 0.19
C GLU A 22 11.26 -9.81 0.11
N ALA A 23 11.12 -8.58 -0.41
CA ALA A 23 9.82 -7.95 -0.59
C ALA A 23 8.93 -8.74 -1.56
N ARG A 24 9.53 -9.37 -2.58
CA ARG A 24 8.82 -10.25 -3.51
C ARG A 24 8.33 -11.54 -2.82
N ALA A 25 9.17 -12.17 -2.00
CA ALA A 25 8.82 -13.38 -1.26
C ALA A 25 7.73 -13.10 -0.22
N GLU A 26 7.83 -11.96 0.49
CA GLU A 26 6.80 -11.49 1.41
C GLU A 26 5.47 -11.26 0.69
N LEU A 27 5.48 -10.60 -0.47
CA LEU A 27 4.28 -10.37 -1.26
C LEU A 27 3.65 -11.68 -1.75
N ALA A 28 4.46 -12.63 -2.21
CA ALA A 28 4.01 -13.96 -2.63
C ALA A 28 3.40 -14.76 -1.46
N GLY A 29 3.93 -14.59 -0.24
CA GLY A 29 3.40 -15.23 0.96
C GLY A 29 2.08 -14.61 1.44
N ARG A 30 1.88 -13.31 1.21
CA ARG A 30 0.67 -12.58 1.61
C ARG A 30 -0.44 -12.61 0.57
N THR A 31 -0.12 -12.78 -0.71
CA THR A 31 -1.07 -12.64 -1.82
C THR A 31 -0.86 -13.68 -2.90
N SER A 32 -1.95 -14.16 -3.48
CA SER A 32 -1.91 -15.08 -4.62
C SER A 32 -1.47 -14.39 -5.93
N GLN A 33 -1.42 -13.05 -5.95
CA GLN A 33 -1.17 -12.26 -7.14
C GLN A 33 0.01 -11.30 -6.93
N LEU A 34 1.06 -11.46 -7.73
CA LEU A 34 2.23 -10.57 -7.78
C LEU A 34 1.98 -9.34 -8.66
N VAL A 35 0.88 -8.62 -8.39
CA VAL A 35 0.51 -7.38 -9.10
C VAL A 35 1.04 -6.17 -8.33
N VAL A 36 1.30 -5.05 -9.00
CA VAL A 36 1.68 -3.78 -8.35
C VAL A 36 0.92 -2.62 -8.99
N PRO A 37 0.66 -1.51 -8.27
CA PRO A 37 0.98 -1.27 -6.85
C PRO A 37 0.04 -2.02 -5.90
N GLN A 38 0.50 -2.28 -4.66
CA GLN A 38 -0.31 -2.82 -3.56
C GLN A 38 0.01 -2.06 -2.27
N LEU A 39 -1.00 -1.83 -1.44
CA LEU A 39 -0.89 -1.18 -0.13
C LEU A 39 -1.45 -2.09 0.95
N PHE A 40 -0.68 -2.28 2.01
CA PHE A 40 -1.09 -2.99 3.21
C PHE A 40 -1.06 -2.01 4.37
N TRP A 41 -2.18 -1.88 5.09
CA TRP A 41 -2.28 -1.06 6.29
C TRP A 41 -3.23 -1.74 7.28
N GLU A 42 -2.70 -2.21 8.41
CA GLU A 42 -3.45 -3.05 9.36
C GLU A 42 -4.13 -4.24 8.64
N ASP A 43 -5.43 -4.40 8.81
CA ASP A 43 -6.27 -5.42 8.16
C ASP A 43 -6.73 -5.02 6.75
N ARG A 44 -6.30 -3.86 6.24
CA ARG A 44 -6.66 -3.38 4.90
C ARG A 44 -5.60 -3.73 3.88
N HIS A 45 -6.08 -4.22 2.75
CA HIS A 45 -5.27 -4.53 1.59
C HIS A 45 -5.92 -3.91 0.35
N VAL A 46 -5.21 -2.99 -0.30
CA VAL A 46 -5.63 -2.34 -1.55
C VAL A 46 -4.71 -2.81 -2.67
N VAL A 47 -5.29 -3.36 -3.73
CA VAL A 47 -4.57 -3.82 -4.93
C VAL A 47 -4.86 -2.86 -6.07
N GLY A 48 -3.81 -2.38 -6.74
CA GLY A 48 -3.91 -1.40 -7.81
C GLY A 48 -4.07 0.03 -7.28
N PHE A 49 -4.54 0.94 -8.14
CA PHE A 49 -4.86 2.31 -7.76
C PHE A 49 -6.37 2.47 -7.67
N ASP A 50 -6.88 2.57 -6.46
CA ASP A 50 -8.29 2.81 -6.16
C ASP A 50 -8.40 4.13 -5.36
N PRO A 51 -8.87 5.23 -5.98
CA PRO A 51 -8.91 6.53 -5.33
C PRO A 51 -9.94 6.59 -4.19
N GLU A 52 -11.02 5.82 -4.25
CA GLU A 52 -12.04 5.79 -3.19
C GLU A 52 -11.48 5.10 -1.96
N ALA A 53 -10.93 3.89 -2.13
CA ALA A 53 -10.31 3.14 -1.03
C ALA A 53 -9.12 3.87 -0.40
N LEU A 54 -8.32 4.57 -1.22
CA LEU A 54 -7.21 5.38 -0.72
C LEU A 54 -7.69 6.62 0.04
N THR A 55 -8.78 7.25 -0.39
CA THR A 55 -9.37 8.39 0.32
C THR A 55 -9.91 7.97 1.68
N GLU A 56 -10.62 6.84 1.76
CA GLU A 56 -11.09 6.27 3.02
C GLU A 56 -9.92 5.91 3.95
N LEU A 57 -8.86 5.31 3.40
CA LEU A 57 -7.65 5.00 4.16
C LEU A 57 -6.99 6.25 4.74
N VAL A 58 -6.83 7.31 3.94
CA VAL A 58 -6.24 8.58 4.43
C VAL A 58 -7.11 9.20 5.52
N ARG A 59 -8.43 9.16 5.36
CA ARG A 59 -9.36 9.66 6.37
C ARG A 59 -9.19 8.91 7.69
N ASP A 60 -9.22 7.57 7.65
CA ASP A 60 -9.09 6.75 8.85
C ASP A 60 -7.71 6.86 9.51
N TYR A 61 -6.65 7.03 8.71
CA TYR A 61 -5.31 7.30 9.22
C TYR A 61 -5.28 8.62 10.02
N ARG A 62 -5.92 9.67 9.52
CA ARG A 62 -5.99 10.99 10.18
C ARG A 62 -6.88 10.98 11.41
N ASP A 63 -7.99 10.25 11.38
CA ASP A 63 -8.91 10.16 12.52
C ASP A 63 -8.30 9.39 13.71
N ARG A 64 -7.22 8.62 13.48
CA ARG A 64 -6.52 7.81 14.49
C ARG A 64 -5.20 8.41 14.99
N GLY A 65 -4.66 9.43 14.31
CA GLY A 65 -3.40 10.11 14.65
C GLY A 65 -3.63 11.30 15.58
#